data_AF-A0A9E2I2N3-F1
#
_entry.id   AF-A0A9E2I2N3-F1
#
_cell.length_a   1.000
_cell.length_b   1.000
_cell.length_c   1.000
_cell.angle_alpha   90.00
_cell.angle_beta   90.00
_cell.angle_gamma   90.00
#
_symmetry.space_group_name_H-M   'P 1'
#
loop_
_entity.id
_entity.type
_entity.pdbx_description
1 polymer ?
#
loop_
_entity_poly.entity_id
_entity_poly.type
_entity_poly.pdbx_seq_one_letter_code
_entity_poly.pdbx_strand_id
1 'polypeptide(L)' 'MADYYADSSVLVKRHVNETGTAWFQALCVPATGNNIVTARISIVEVYNALNHRKREN' A
#
# COMPACT_ATOMS: atom_id res chain seq x y z
N MET A 1 -1.21 -2.20 -18.73
CA MET A 1 0.18 -1.94 -18.31
C MET A 1 0.36 -0.45 -18.15
N ALA A 2 0.60 -0.02 -16.92
CA ALA A 2 0.86 1.36 -16.55
C ALA A 2 1.77 1.37 -15.32
N ASP A 3 2.46 2.49 -15.11
CA ASP A 3 3.27 2.73 -13.92
C ASP A 3 2.43 3.53 -12.91
N TYR A 4 2.33 3.02 -11.68
CA TYR A 4 1.63 3.67 -10.59
C TYR A 4 2.60 4.00 -9.47
N TYR A 5 2.56 5.25 -8.99
CA TYR A 5 3.22 5.61 -7.75
C TYR A 5 2.34 5.22 -6.56
N ALA A 6 2.90 4.46 -5.63
CA ALA A 6 2.27 4.09 -4.37
C ALA A 6 2.92 4.88 -3.23
N ASP A 7 2.15 5.78 -2.62
CA ASP A 7 2.51 6.37 -1.33
C ASP A 7 2.30 5.36 -0.17
N SER A 8 2.72 5.74 1.03
CA SER A 8 2.58 4.90 2.22
C SER A 8 1.11 4.58 2.57
N SER A 9 0.15 5.45 2.25
CA SER A 9 -1.26 5.24 2.59
C SER A 9 -1.86 4.05 1.83
N VAL A 10 -1.56 3.90 0.53
CA VAL A 10 -2.03 2.76 -0.27
C VAL A 10 -1.25 1.47 0.05
N LEU A 11 0.02 1.60 0.44
CA LEU A 11 0.81 0.44 0.89
C LEU A 11 0.26 -0.13 2.21
N VAL A 12 -0.19 0.72 3.14
CA VAL A 12 -0.86 0.27 4.38
C VAL A 12 -2.13 -0.51 4.08
N LYS A 13 -2.94 -0.06 3.10
CA LYS A 13 -4.17 -0.75 2.66
C LYS A 13 -3.95 -2.18 2.18
N ARG A 14 -2.72 -2.54 1.78
CA ARG A 14 -2.36 -3.92 1.43
C ARG A 14 -2.29 -4.83 2.65
N HIS A 15 -2.00 -4.28 3.82
CA HIS A 15 -1.80 -5.00 5.08
C HIS A 15 -2.97 -4.86 6.06
N VAL A 16 -3.81 -3.85 5.87
CA VAL A 16 -4.97 -3.58 6.72
C VAL A 16 -6.21 -3.45 5.84
N ASN A 17 -7.28 -4.17 6.21
CA ASN A 17 -8.53 -4.11 5.46
C ASN A 17 -9.27 -2.79 5.77
N GLU A 18 -9.28 -1.88 4.80
CA GLU A 18 -9.98 -0.60 4.89
C GLU A 18 -10.49 -0.17 3.50
N THR A 19 -11.19 0.96 3.44
CA THR A 19 -11.73 1.49 2.19
C THR A 19 -10.61 1.69 1.15
N GLY A 20 -10.73 0.99 0.02
CA GLY A 20 -9.75 1.02 -1.07
C GLY A 20 -8.79 -0.17 -1.12
N THR A 21 -8.80 -1.09 -0.13
CA THR A 21 -7.97 -2.30 -0.15
C THR A 21 -8.21 -3.16 -1.39
N ALA A 22 -9.48 -3.47 -1.70
CA ALA A 22 -9.81 -4.32 -2.86
C ALA A 22 -9.38 -3.68 -4.20
N TRP A 23 -9.56 -2.36 -4.33
CA TRP A 23 -9.12 -1.62 -5.51
C TRP A 23 -7.59 -1.65 -5.67
N PHE A 24 -6.84 -1.39 -4.61
CA PHE A 24 -5.38 -1.41 -4.67
C PHE A 24 -4.84 -2.83 -4.91
N GLN A 25 -5.45 -3.85 -4.29
CA GLN A 25 -5.09 -5.25 -4.54
C GLN A 25 -5.29 -5.63 -6.01
N ALA A 26 -6.38 -5.18 -6.64
CA ALA A 26 -6.63 -5.42 -8.07
C ALA A 26 -5.53 -4.81 -8.96
N LEU A 27 -5.01 -3.63 -8.61
CA LEU A 27 -3.89 -3.01 -9.32
C LEU A 27 -2.57 -3.78 -9.17
N CYS A 28 -2.38 -4.46 -8.03
CA CYS A 28 -1.19 -5.27 -7.75
C CYS A 28 -1.27 -6.69 -8.31
N VAL A 29 -2.38 -7.10 -8.94
CA VAL A 29 -2.50 -8.46 -9.52
C VAL A 29 -1.47 -8.60 -10.65
N PRO A 30 -0.57 -9.60 -10.62
CA PRO A 30 0.51 -9.73 -11.61
C PRO A 30 -0.01 -9.80 -13.06
N ALA A 31 -1.17 -10.41 -13.28
CA ALA A 31 -1.80 -10.51 -14.60
C ALA A 31 -2.17 -9.16 -15.24
N THR A 32 -2.24 -8.06 -14.46
CA THR A 32 -2.48 -6.71 -14.98
C THR A 32 -1.24 -6.11 -15.68
N GLY A 33 -0.05 -6.64 -15.40
CA GLY A 33 1.22 -6.12 -15.91
C GLY A 33 1.51 -4.69 -15.47
N ASN A 34 0.95 -4.24 -14.34
CA ASN A 34 1.22 -2.91 -13.80
C ASN A 34 2.54 -2.90 -13.00
N ASN A 35 3.29 -1.81 -13.11
CA ASN A 35 4.42 -1.56 -12.23
C ASN A 35 3.99 -0.66 -11.08
N ILE A 36 4.28 -1.09 -9.86
CA ILE A 36 4.02 -0.30 -8.66
C ILE A 36 5.36 0.18 -8.12
N VAL A 37 5.59 1.49 -8.16
CA VAL A 37 6.82 2.13 -7.68
C VAL A 37 6.53 2.92 -6.41
N THR A 38 7.51 3.03 -5.53
CA THR A 38 7.39 3.80 -4.28
C THR A 38 8.72 4.42 -3.90
N ALA A 39 8.68 5.44 -3.04
CA ALA A 39 9.89 6.01 -2.47
C ALA A 39 10.40 5.15 -1.31
N ARG A 40 11.73 5.07 -1.13
CA ARG A 40 12.33 4.30 -0.01
C ARG A 40 11.84 4.78 1.37
N ILE A 41 11.50 6.07 1.51
CA ILE A 41 10.97 6.63 2.75
C ILE A 41 9.61 6.01 3.15
N SER A 42 8.81 5.57 2.17
CA SER A 42 7.50 4.97 2.41
C SER A 42 7.59 3.69 3.24
N ILE A 43 8.75 3.00 3.27
CA ILE A 43 8.98 1.87 4.16
C ILE A 43 8.83 2.30 5.64
N VAL A 44 9.50 3.39 6.03
CA VAL A 44 9.48 3.90 7.41
C VAL A 44 8.08 4.39 7.77
N GLU A 45 7.39 5.06 6.85
CA GLU A 45 6.02 5.54 7.05
C GLU A 45 5.03 4.39 7.24
N VAL A 46 5.12 3.33 6.43
CA VAL A 46 4.27 2.13 6.56
C VAL A 46 4.50 1.46 7.91
N TYR A 47 5.77 1.28 8.33
CA TYR A 47 6.07 0.72 9.65
C TYR A 47 5.50 1.57 10.78
N ASN A 48 5.65 2.89 10.71
CA ASN A 48 5.10 3.81 11.71
C ASN A 48 3.57 3.73 11.77
N ALA A 49 2.89 3.73 10.62
CA ALA A 49 1.44 3.64 10.54
C ALA A 49 0.90 2.32 11.12
N LEU A 50 1.53 1.19 10.79
CA LEU A 50 1.14 -0.12 11.32
C LEU A 50 1.38 -0.22 12.84
N ASN A 51 2.50 0.32 13.33
CA ASN A 51 2.79 0.35 14.77
C ASN A 51 1.89 1.30 15.56
N HIS A 52 1.45 2.41 14.96
CA HIS A 52 0.46 3.31 15.56
C HIS A 52 -0.86 2.59 15.76
N ARG A 53 -1.36 1.93 14.71
CA ARG A 53 -2.64 1.20 14.75
C ARG A 53 -2.64 0.04 15.77
N LYS A 54 -1.49 -0.60 15.99
CA LYS A 54 -1.33 -1.60 17.05
C LYS A 54 -1.39 -1.04 18.47
N ARG A 55 -1.08 0.26 18.66
CA ARG A 55 -1.13 0.90 19.99
C ARG A 55 -2.52 1.45 20.31
N GLU A 56 -3.27 1.83 19.29
CA GLU A 56 -4.61 2.41 19.45
C GLU A 56 -5.73 1.36 19.51
N ASN A 57 -5.47 0.14 19.01
CA ASN A 57 -6.35 -1.02 19.13
C ASN A 57 -6.05 -1.82 20.41
#